data_AF-A0A934Q8C7-F1
#
_entry.id   AF-A0A934Q8C7-F1
#
_cell.length_a   1.000
_cell.length_b   1.000
_cell.length_c   1.000
_cell.angle_alpha   90.00
_cell.angle_beta   90.00
_cell.angle_gamma   90.00
#
_symmetry.space_group_name_H-M   'P 1'
#
loop_
_entity.id
_entity.type
_entity.pdbx_description
1 polymer ?
#
loop_
_entity_poly.entity_id
_entity_poly.type
_entity_poly.pdbx_seq_one_letter_code
_entity_poly.pdbx_strand_id
1 'polypeptide(L)'
;MIGQLWSALAAIGSGLILMAVAAGADPRVAIPLIIAAAAELAWGVLTMRAGRVIAPRTALIACGIVLAAATALLFTRTIGLVPFVALLTLHWITAVFAALRLRRGSRRSSPAPRSGAFVLTLTVQAMLVAAITTPALAQTEPGASAVPHGTLHDGHH
;
A
#
# COMPACT_ATOMS: atom_id res chain seq x y z
N MET A 1 -2.36 -7.91 17.34
CA MET A 1 -1.06 -7.61 16.69
C MET A 1 -1.06 -7.94 15.21
N ILE A 2 -1.35 -9.19 14.80
CA ILE A 2 -1.35 -9.59 13.37
C ILE A 2 -2.09 -8.61 12.45
N GLY A 3 -3.37 -8.30 12.70
CA GLY A 3 -4.16 -7.45 11.79
C GLY A 3 -3.65 -6.01 11.66
N GLN A 4 -2.90 -5.50 12.64
CA GLN A 4 -2.33 -4.16 12.60
C GLN A 4 -1.10 -4.11 11.70
N LEU A 5 -0.28 -5.17 11.74
CA LEU A 5 0.85 -5.34 10.83
C LEU A 5 0.35 -5.49 9.39
N TRP A 6 -0.70 -6.30 9.16
CA TRP A 6 -1.36 -6.41 7.86
C TRP A 6 -1.84 -5.08 7.32
N SER A 7 -2.57 -4.29 8.11
CA SER A 7 -3.00 -2.97 7.67
C SER A 7 -1.83 -2.00 7.45
N ALA A 8 -0.81 -2.04 8.29
CA ALA A 8 0.33 -1.13 8.18
C ALA A 8 1.21 -1.43 6.96
N LEU A 9 1.60 -2.68 6.75
CA LEU A 9 2.37 -3.08 5.57
C LEU A 9 1.57 -2.91 4.29
N ALA A 10 0.26 -3.18 4.31
CA ALA A 10 -0.60 -2.91 3.17
C ALA A 10 -0.63 -1.41 2.81
N ALA A 11 -0.79 -0.53 3.81
CA ALA A 11 -0.76 0.92 3.62
C ALA A 11 0.59 1.44 3.10
N ILE A 12 1.70 0.85 3.56
CA ILE A 12 3.03 1.20 3.04
C ILE A 12 3.15 0.79 1.56
N GLY A 13 2.74 -0.44 1.21
CA GLY A 13 2.75 -0.92 -0.16
C GLY A 13 1.88 -0.06 -1.09
N SER A 14 0.66 0.30 -0.66
CA SER A 14 -0.23 1.14 -1.46
C SER A 14 0.29 2.57 -1.60
N GLY A 15 0.87 3.15 -0.55
CA GLY A 15 1.53 4.45 -0.62
C GLY A 15 2.67 4.49 -1.65
N LEU A 16 3.47 3.42 -1.75
CA LEU A 16 4.52 3.31 -2.77
C LEU A 16 3.94 3.21 -4.19
N ILE A 17 2.87 2.44 -4.39
CA ILE A 17 2.19 2.34 -5.69
C ILE A 17 1.60 3.70 -6.09
N LEU A 18 0.94 4.40 -5.17
CA LEU A 18 0.39 5.74 -5.42
C LEU A 18 1.48 6.75 -5.82
N MET A 19 2.64 6.73 -5.16
CA MET A 19 3.78 7.57 -5.55
C MET A 19 4.25 7.27 -6.98
N ALA A 20 4.35 5.99 -7.34
CA ALA A 20 4.82 5.60 -8.66
C ALA A 20 3.82 5.94 -9.78
N VAL A 21 2.52 5.84 -9.48
CA VAL A 21 1.46 6.31 -10.39
C VAL A 21 1.51 7.83 -10.52
N ALA A 22 1.72 8.55 -9.42
CA ALA A 22 1.82 10.01 -9.44
C ALA A 22 3.00 10.53 -10.27
N ALA A 23 4.13 9.82 -10.23
CA ALA A 23 5.34 10.20 -10.97
C ALA A 23 5.18 10.15 -12.50
N GLY A 24 4.19 9.40 -13.02
CA GLY A 24 3.85 9.36 -14.45
C GLY A 24 2.52 10.06 -14.78
N ALA A 25 2.00 10.88 -13.89
CA ALA A 25 0.72 11.56 -14.06
C ALA A 25 0.90 13.06 -14.34
N ASP A 26 -0.10 13.67 -14.98
CA ASP A 26 -0.20 15.12 -15.08
C ASP A 26 -0.19 15.76 -13.67
N PRO A 27 0.44 16.94 -13.47
CA PRO A 27 0.55 17.58 -12.16
C PRO A 27 -0.78 17.72 -11.39
N ARG A 28 -1.91 17.93 -12.10
CA ARG A 28 -3.24 18.05 -11.48
C ARG A 28 -3.68 16.77 -10.78
N VAL A 29 -3.22 15.62 -11.28
CA VAL A 29 -3.49 14.29 -10.72
C VAL A 29 -2.35 13.83 -9.80
N ALA A 30 -1.11 14.19 -10.12
CA ALA A 30 0.05 13.81 -9.33
C ALA A 30 0.02 14.40 -7.91
N ILE A 31 -0.31 15.69 -7.76
CA ILE A 31 -0.38 16.36 -6.44
C ILE A 31 -1.30 15.64 -5.46
N PRO A 32 -2.59 15.37 -5.78
CA PRO A 32 -3.47 14.67 -4.84
C PRO A 32 -3.01 13.23 -4.57
N LEU A 33 -2.44 12.52 -5.55
CA LEU A 33 -1.89 11.19 -5.35
C LEU A 33 -0.68 11.18 -4.40
N ILE A 34 0.21 12.16 -4.52
CA ILE A 34 1.37 12.33 -3.61
C ILE A 34 0.89 12.58 -2.19
N ILE A 35 -0.13 13.45 -2.00
CA ILE A 35 -0.71 13.73 -0.69
C ILE A 35 -1.33 12.46 -0.10
N ALA A 36 -2.09 11.71 -0.89
CA ALA A 36 -2.68 10.45 -0.47
C ALA A 36 -1.62 9.41 -0.09
N ALA A 37 -0.58 9.27 -0.92
CA ALA A 37 0.53 8.38 -0.65
C ALA A 37 1.27 8.73 0.65
N ALA A 38 1.56 10.01 0.88
CA ALA A 38 2.19 10.48 2.11
C ALA A 38 1.31 10.21 3.34
N ALA A 39 0.00 10.41 3.21
CA ALA A 39 -0.96 10.10 4.27
C ALA A 39 -1.00 8.60 4.60
N GLU A 40 -0.96 7.73 3.59
CA GLU A 40 -0.93 6.27 3.79
C GLU A 40 0.37 5.79 4.43
N LEU A 41 1.52 6.31 3.98
CA LEU A 41 2.81 6.02 4.58
C LEU A 41 2.85 6.46 6.05
N ALA A 42 2.41 7.70 6.33
CA ALA A 42 2.33 8.22 7.68
C ALA A 42 1.39 7.38 8.56
N TRP A 43 0.23 7.00 8.04
CA TRP A 43 -0.74 6.18 8.78
C TRP A 43 -0.23 4.76 9.04
N GLY A 44 0.45 4.14 8.07
CA GLY A 44 1.09 2.83 8.24
C GLY A 44 2.13 2.86 9.36
N VAL A 45 3.04 3.84 9.34
CA VAL A 45 4.05 4.03 10.39
C VAL A 45 3.42 4.29 11.76
N LEU A 46 2.41 5.17 11.83
CA LEU A 46 1.71 5.47 13.09
C LEU A 46 0.99 4.24 13.62
N THR A 47 0.37 3.43 12.77
CA THR A 47 -0.33 2.19 13.14
C THR A 47 0.64 1.16 13.72
N MET A 48 1.86 1.06 13.18
CA MET A 48 2.94 0.25 13.76
C MET A 48 3.36 0.78 15.13
N ARG A 49 3.66 2.08 15.24
CA ARG A 49 4.11 2.71 16.50
C ARG A 49 3.08 2.59 17.61
N ALA A 50 1.80 2.72 17.28
CA ALA A 50 0.73 2.65 18.26
C ALA A 50 0.39 1.21 18.70
N GLY A 51 0.88 0.19 17.99
CA GLY A 51 0.45 -1.20 18.21
C GLY A 51 -1.06 -1.38 18.06
N ARG A 52 -1.71 -0.48 17.30
CA ARG A 52 -3.15 -0.45 17.05
C ARG A 52 -3.47 0.30 15.76
N VAL A 53 -4.37 -0.26 14.95
CA VAL A 53 -5.14 0.44 13.90
C VAL A 53 -5.71 1.72 14.50
N ILE A 54 -5.22 2.85 14.03
CA ILE A 54 -5.63 4.19 14.45
C ILE A 54 -6.83 4.59 13.61
N ALA A 55 -7.90 5.04 14.27
CA ALA A 55 -9.13 5.53 13.62
C ALA A 55 -9.68 4.59 12.50
N PRO A 56 -10.19 3.40 12.86
CA PRO A 56 -10.63 2.41 11.86
C PRO A 56 -11.75 2.89 10.92
N ARG A 57 -12.59 3.84 11.35
CA ARG A 57 -13.61 4.45 10.47
C ARG A 57 -12.98 5.34 9.40
N THR A 58 -11.99 6.18 9.77
CA THR A 58 -11.32 7.05 8.80
C THR A 58 -10.51 6.21 7.82
N ALA A 59 -9.90 5.11 8.27
CA ALA A 59 -9.21 4.17 7.40
C ALA A 59 -10.16 3.55 6.35
N LEU A 60 -11.37 3.13 6.73
CA LEU A 60 -12.37 2.61 5.78
C LEU A 60 -12.81 3.65 4.75
N ILE A 61 -13.06 4.89 5.20
CA ILE A 61 -13.45 5.99 4.32
C ILE A 61 -12.31 6.31 3.35
N ALA A 62 -11.08 6.41 3.84
CA ALA A 62 -9.90 6.65 3.03
C ALA A 62 -9.71 5.54 1.98
N CYS A 63 -9.85 4.26 2.37
CA CYS A 63 -9.79 3.15 1.42
C CYS A 63 -10.85 3.29 0.31
N GLY A 64 -12.08 3.67 0.67
CA GLY A 64 -13.15 3.89 -0.30
C GLY A 64 -12.84 5.02 -1.27
N ILE A 65 -12.33 6.15 -0.76
CA ILE A 65 -11.94 7.30 -1.58
C ILE A 65 -10.81 6.94 -2.54
N VAL A 66 -9.75 6.30 -2.04
CA VAL A 66 -8.59 5.91 -2.86
C VAL A 66 -9.00 4.89 -3.93
N LEU A 67 -9.85 3.92 -3.60
CA LEU A 67 -10.35 2.95 -4.59
C LEU A 67 -11.28 3.58 -5.62
N ALA A 68 -12.14 4.51 -5.22
CA ALA A 68 -12.98 5.26 -6.16
C ALA A 68 -12.10 6.09 -7.13
N ALA A 69 -11.08 6.78 -6.60
CA ALA A 69 -10.13 7.53 -7.41
C ALA A 69 -9.32 6.62 -8.35
N ALA A 70 -8.78 5.50 -7.84
CA ALA A 70 -8.05 4.53 -8.66
C ALA A 70 -8.93 3.91 -9.76
N THR A 71 -10.22 3.68 -9.47
CA THR A 71 -11.18 3.20 -10.46
C THR A 71 -11.42 4.25 -11.55
N ALA A 72 -11.62 5.51 -11.17
CA ALA A 72 -11.75 6.60 -12.14
C ALA A 72 -10.50 6.72 -13.03
N LEU A 73 -9.31 6.63 -12.43
CA LEU A 73 -8.03 6.65 -13.15
C LEU A 73 -7.87 5.45 -14.10
N LEU A 74 -8.43 4.29 -13.77
CA LEU A 74 -8.41 3.11 -14.63
C LEU A 74 -9.27 3.35 -15.87
N PHE A 75 -10.46 3.95 -15.71
CA PHE A 75 -11.34 4.29 -16.82
C PHE A 75 -10.75 5.39 -17.72
N THR A 76 -10.01 6.34 -17.16
CA THR A 76 -9.27 7.35 -17.93
C THR A 76 -7.95 6.84 -18.50
N ARG A 77 -7.61 5.55 -18.29
CA ARG A 77 -6.35 4.90 -18.70
C ARG A 77 -5.08 5.58 -18.16
N THR A 78 -5.21 6.30 -17.05
CA THR A 78 -4.08 6.94 -16.37
C THR A 78 -3.30 5.95 -15.50
N ILE A 79 -3.96 4.88 -15.03
CA ILE A 79 -3.35 3.77 -14.30
C ILE A 79 -3.59 2.46 -15.06
N GLY A 80 -2.59 1.58 -15.07
CA GLY A 80 -2.72 0.23 -15.63
C GLY A 80 -3.55 -0.71 -14.76
N LEU A 81 -4.01 -1.82 -15.35
CA LEU A 81 -4.78 -2.84 -14.63
C LEU A 81 -4.00 -3.46 -13.46
N VAL A 82 -2.72 -3.74 -13.65
CA VAL A 82 -1.86 -4.36 -12.64
C VAL A 82 -1.74 -3.48 -11.38
N PRO A 83 -1.32 -2.19 -11.46
CA PRO A 83 -1.28 -1.32 -10.29
C PRO A 83 -2.67 -1.08 -9.66
N PHE A 84 -3.75 -1.07 -10.46
CA PHE A 84 -5.11 -1.02 -9.92
C PHE A 84 -5.47 -2.24 -9.07
N VAL A 85 -5.23 -3.46 -9.57
CA VAL A 85 -5.51 -4.71 -8.84
C VAL A 85 -4.65 -4.81 -7.57
N ALA A 86 -3.41 -4.33 -7.61
CA ALA A 86 -2.55 -4.24 -6.45
C ALA A 86 -3.12 -3.30 -5.38
N LEU A 87 -3.52 -2.07 -5.76
CA LEU A 87 -4.17 -1.13 -4.85
C LEU A 87 -5.46 -1.70 -4.26
N LEU A 88 -6.30 -2.34 -5.08
CA LEU A 88 -7.52 -3.02 -4.64
C LEU A 88 -7.21 -4.06 -3.56
N THR A 89 -6.24 -4.92 -3.82
CA THR A 89 -5.88 -6.02 -2.91
C THR A 89 -5.38 -5.48 -1.57
N LEU A 90 -4.47 -4.50 -1.58
CA LEU A 90 -3.90 -3.92 -0.36
C LEU A 90 -4.96 -3.15 0.46
N HIS A 91 -5.80 -2.35 -0.19
CA HIS A 91 -6.89 -1.64 0.48
C HIS A 91 -7.96 -2.57 1.02
N TRP A 92 -8.24 -3.67 0.32
CA TRP A 92 -9.17 -4.69 0.80
C TRP A 92 -8.69 -5.31 2.12
N ILE A 93 -7.40 -5.66 2.20
CA ILE A 93 -6.78 -6.17 3.43
C ILE A 93 -6.96 -5.16 4.57
N THR A 94 -6.62 -3.88 4.33
CA THR A 94 -6.77 -2.80 5.32
C THR A 94 -8.23 -2.64 5.77
N ALA A 95 -9.17 -2.62 4.82
CA ALA A 95 -10.59 -2.48 5.08
C ALA A 95 -11.15 -3.65 5.92
N VAL A 96 -10.81 -4.89 5.57
CA VAL A 96 -11.23 -6.09 6.32
C VAL A 96 -10.76 -6.01 7.77
N PHE A 97 -9.49 -5.69 8.01
CA PHE A 97 -8.98 -5.59 9.39
C PHE A 97 -9.55 -4.40 10.16
N ALA A 98 -9.82 -3.27 9.51
CA ALA A 98 -10.51 -2.14 10.12
C ALA A 98 -11.96 -2.50 10.50
N ALA A 99 -12.70 -3.17 9.61
CA ALA A 99 -14.07 -3.62 9.84
C ALA A 99 -14.15 -4.70 10.92
N LEU A 100 -13.26 -5.69 10.90
CA LEU A 100 -13.14 -6.71 11.95
C LEU A 100 -12.86 -6.07 13.31
N ARG A 101 -12.08 -4.99 13.35
CA ARG A 101 -11.82 -4.27 14.61
C ARG A 101 -13.02 -3.51 15.13
N LEU A 102 -13.79 -2.87 14.25
CA LEU A 102 -15.06 -2.24 14.61
C LEU A 102 -16.05 -3.28 15.14
N ARG A 103 -16.10 -4.48 14.52
CA ARG A 103 -16.94 -5.59 14.97
C ARG A 103 -16.47 -6.23 16.28
N ARG A 104 -15.16 -6.31 16.51
CA ARG A 104 -14.55 -6.95 17.70
C ARG A 104 -14.40 -6.02 18.91
N GLY A 105 -14.79 -4.75 18.81
CA GLY A 105 -14.74 -3.77 19.90
C GLY A 105 -15.47 -4.17 21.19
N SER A 106 -16.20 -5.29 21.19
CA SER A 106 -16.96 -5.81 22.34
C SER A 106 -16.34 -7.03 23.04
N ARG A 107 -15.22 -7.62 22.57
CA ARG A 107 -14.58 -8.78 23.24
C ARG A 107 -13.09 -8.54 23.49
N ARG A 108 -12.72 -8.46 24.77
CA ARG A 108 -11.33 -8.28 25.25
C ARG A 108 -10.55 -9.61 25.35
N SER A 109 -9.23 -9.40 25.28
CA SER A 109 -8.10 -10.28 25.58
C SER A 109 -7.78 -11.38 24.56
N SER A 110 -6.82 -11.09 23.67
CA SER A 110 -6.03 -12.13 23.01
C SER A 110 -4.73 -12.35 23.78
N PRO A 111 -4.27 -13.60 23.92
CA PRO A 111 -3.00 -13.92 24.58
C PRO A 111 -1.81 -13.24 23.86
N ALA A 112 -0.75 -12.96 24.63
CA ALA A 112 0.46 -12.34 24.12
C ALA A 112 1.08 -13.20 22.98
N PRO A 113 1.36 -12.63 21.80
CA PRO A 113 1.90 -13.40 20.69
C PRO A 113 3.34 -13.82 20.99
N ARG A 114 3.69 -15.06 20.61
CA ARG A 114 5.07 -15.57 20.67
C ARG A 114 5.94 -14.80 19.67
N SER A 115 7.08 -14.28 20.13
CA SER A 115 8.01 -13.43 19.35
C SER A 115 8.44 -14.07 18.02
N GLY A 116 8.75 -15.37 18.00
CA GLY A 116 9.13 -16.08 16.77
C GLY A 116 8.01 -16.14 15.72
N ALA A 117 6.77 -16.41 16.14
CA ALA A 117 5.62 -16.42 15.24
C ALA A 117 5.32 -15.02 14.69
N PHE A 118 5.55 -13.97 15.49
CA PHE A 118 5.41 -12.59 15.06
C PHE A 118 6.42 -12.24 13.96
N VAL A 119 7.71 -12.54 14.16
CA VAL A 119 8.76 -12.26 13.16
C VAL A 119 8.48 -13.02 11.87
N LEU A 120 8.17 -14.32 11.95
CA LEU A 120 7.84 -15.11 10.76
C LEU A 120 6.64 -14.54 10.01
N THR A 121 5.56 -14.17 10.73
CA THR A 121 4.37 -13.59 10.09
C THR A 121 4.68 -12.27 9.41
N LEU A 122 5.50 -11.42 10.05
CA LEU A 122 5.94 -10.14 9.49
C LEU A 122 6.82 -10.35 8.24
N THR A 123 7.74 -11.32 8.27
CA THR A 123 8.59 -11.66 7.12
C THR A 123 7.75 -12.15 5.94
N VAL A 124 6.86 -13.13 6.15
CA VAL A 124 5.99 -13.66 5.09
C VAL A 124 5.12 -12.55 4.50
N GLN A 125 4.58 -11.69 5.35
CA GLN A 125 3.80 -10.54 4.92
C GLN A 125 4.61 -9.54 4.10
N ALA A 126 5.82 -9.18 4.55
CA ALA A 126 6.69 -8.27 3.83
C ALA A 126 7.05 -8.84 2.45
N MET A 127 7.32 -10.15 2.37
CA MET A 127 7.56 -10.83 1.10
C MET A 127 6.34 -10.76 0.18
N LEU A 128 5.13 -10.99 0.69
CA LEU A 128 3.90 -10.90 -0.11
C LEU A 128 3.65 -9.48 -0.62
N VAL A 129 3.81 -8.48 0.25
CA VAL A 129 3.64 -7.07 -0.15
C VAL A 129 4.68 -6.68 -1.19
N ALA A 130 5.94 -7.08 -1.02
CA ALA A 130 7.00 -6.85 -2.01
C ALA A 130 6.67 -7.53 -3.34
N ALA A 131 6.28 -8.80 -3.32
CA ALA A 131 5.94 -9.57 -4.53
C ALA A 131 4.75 -8.97 -5.32
N ILE A 132 3.83 -8.27 -4.66
CA ILE A 132 2.72 -7.56 -5.31
C ILE A 132 3.16 -6.17 -5.78
N THR A 133 3.89 -5.45 -4.94
CA THR A 133 4.28 -4.05 -5.17
C THR A 133 5.30 -3.94 -6.31
N THR A 134 6.28 -4.85 -6.38
CA THR A 134 7.32 -4.84 -7.43
C THR A 134 6.77 -4.90 -8.85
N PRO A 135 5.92 -5.87 -9.25
CA PRO A 135 5.35 -5.90 -10.60
C PRO A 135 4.38 -4.74 -10.85
N ALA A 136 3.71 -4.22 -9.81
CA ALA A 136 2.87 -3.04 -9.93
C ALA A 136 3.70 -1.80 -10.30
N LEU A 137 4.85 -1.60 -9.64
CA LEU A 137 5.81 -0.53 -9.94
C LEU A 137 6.44 -0.69 -11.33
N ALA A 138 6.73 -1.92 -11.76
CA ALA A 138 7.28 -2.17 -13.10
C ALA A 138 6.33 -1.78 -14.24
N GLN A 139 5.02 -1.75 -13.97
CA GLN A 139 3.96 -1.43 -14.94
C GLN A 139 3.46 0.02 -14.82
N THR A 140 4.13 0.87 -14.03
CA THR A 140 3.89 2.33 -14.07
C THR A 140 4.84 3.01 -15.07
N GLU A 141 4.53 4.24 -15.45
CA GLU A 141 5.34 5.02 -16.41
C GLU A 141 6.84 5.14 -16.01
N PRO A 142 7.17 5.39 -14.72
CA PRO A 142 8.56 5.35 -14.25
C PRO A 142 9.19 3.95 -14.38
N GLY A 143 8.42 2.88 -14.17
CA GLY A 143 8.88 1.50 -14.35
C GLY A 143 9.22 1.18 -15.81
N ALA A 144 8.40 1.68 -16.75
CA ALA A 144 8.66 1.55 -18.18
C ALA A 144 9.90 2.33 -18.65
N SER A 145 10.26 3.40 -17.92
CA SER A 145 11.42 4.26 -18.22
C SER A 145 12.71 3.81 -17.51
N ALA A 146 12.66 2.75 -16.69
CA ALA A 146 13.81 2.27 -15.94
C ALA A 146 14.81 1.55 -16.87
N VAL A 147 16.04 2.04 -16.92
CA VAL A 147 17.12 1.48 -17.76
C VAL A 147 17.67 0.20 -17.11
N PRO A 148 17.91 -0.89 -17.88
CA PRO A 148 18.55 -2.09 -17.37
C PRO A 148 19.90 -1.76 -16.72
N HIS A 149 20.09 -2.19 -15.48
CA HIS A 149 21.32 -1.92 -14.75
C HIS A 149 22.44 -2.77 -15.37
N GLY A 150 23.27 -2.13 -16.19
CA GLY A 150 24.33 -2.78 -16.97
C GLY A 150 24.71 -2.03 -18.25
N THR A 151 23.86 -1.13 -18.76
CA THR A 151 24.07 -0.48 -20.08
C THR A 151 24.85 0.85 -20.05
N LEU A 152 25.32 1.30 -18.89
CA LEU A 152 26.05 2.58 -18.74
C LEU A 152 27.59 2.46 -18.87
N HIS A 153 28.14 1.25 -19.10
CA HIS A 153 29.59 1.03 -19.17
C HIS A 153 30.22 1.02 -20.58
N ASP A 154 29.43 1.07 -21.67
CA ASP A 154 29.96 0.93 -23.05
C ASP A 154 30.19 2.27 -23.78
N GLY A 155 30.57 3.33 -23.05
CA GLY A 155 30.60 4.72 -23.56
C GLY A 155 31.97 5.37 -23.81
N HIS A 156 33.08 4.63 -23.85
CA HIS A 156 34.41 5.22 -24.10
C HIS A 156 35.26 4.39 -25.07
N HIS A 157 35.17 4.69 -26.37
CA HIS A 157 36.23 4.45 -27.36
C HIS A 157 36.26 5.58 -28.40
#